data_AF-A0A9D3PWG5-F1
#
_entry.id   AF-A0A9D3PWG5-F1
#
_cell.length_a   1.000
_cell.length_b   1.000
_cell.length_c   1.000
_cell.angle_alpha   90.00
_cell.angle_beta   90.00
_cell.angle_gamma   90.00
#
_symmetry.space_group_name_H-M   'P 1'
#
loop_
_entity.id
_entity.type
_entity.pdbx_description
1 polymer ?
#
loop_
_entity_poly.entity_id
_entity_poly.type
_entity_poly.pdbx_seq_one_letter_code
_entity_poly.pdbx_strand_id
1 'polypeptide(L)'
;MGLSCCSSALLRMGLLLASLALFVSICEARLEASRGVAIPFVFDPKAICDPPCKHAGICIRNNTCFCSKGYEGEVCQYANCYPKCKNGGECLRPGKCRCPPGFGGKYCHKVVCDGGCWNGGDCIAVNGVVKCLCPSSWTGSRCQEALCPQGCRNGGSCVAPGICSCPDGWLGGACHTAVCKRPCLNGGKCVSPDVCRCRPPFSGPRCEERKKLF
;
A
#
# COMPACT_ATOMS: atom_id res chain seq x y z
N MET A 1 -11.54 -20.74 -42.34
CA MET A 1 -12.44 -20.44 -43.47
C MET A 1 -11.73 -20.84 -44.74
N GLY A 2 -12.33 -21.70 -45.57
CA GLY A 2 -11.77 -22.15 -46.84
C GLY A 2 -11.76 -23.67 -46.98
N LEU A 3 -12.94 -24.28 -47.11
CA LEU A 3 -13.06 -25.54 -47.86
C LEU A 3 -12.77 -25.21 -49.33
N SER A 4 -11.98 -26.02 -50.03
CA SER A 4 -12.22 -26.24 -51.45
C SER A 4 -11.69 -27.60 -51.87
N CYS A 5 -12.62 -28.41 -52.36
CA CYS A 5 -12.40 -29.69 -53.01
C CYS A 5 -12.56 -29.47 -54.52
N CYS A 6 -11.76 -30.22 -55.30
CA CYS A 6 -12.00 -30.63 -56.69
C CYS A 6 -11.98 -29.58 -57.82
N SER A 7 -11.10 -29.80 -58.81
CA SER A 7 -11.50 -29.90 -60.22
C SER A 7 -10.37 -30.45 -61.10
N SER A 8 -10.74 -31.48 -61.85
CA SER A 8 -10.01 -32.15 -62.93
C SER A 8 -10.02 -31.33 -64.22
N ALA A 9 -8.93 -31.38 -65.01
CA ALA A 9 -8.97 -31.07 -66.44
C ALA A 9 -7.87 -31.83 -67.20
N LEU A 10 -8.30 -32.78 -68.04
CA LEU A 10 -7.55 -33.52 -69.05
C LEU A 10 -7.18 -32.62 -70.24
N LEU A 11 -6.04 -32.87 -70.93
CA LEU A 11 -6.02 -32.93 -72.42
C LEU A 11 -4.72 -33.51 -73.04
N ARG A 12 -4.91 -34.49 -73.94
CA ARG A 12 -4.07 -34.93 -75.11
C ARG A 12 -2.74 -35.65 -74.80
N MET A 13 -2.35 -36.78 -75.41
CA MET A 13 -2.52 -37.32 -76.77
C MET A 13 -2.54 -38.87 -76.73
N GLY A 14 -3.25 -39.52 -77.65
CA GLY A 14 -3.41 -40.98 -77.70
C GLY A 14 -2.35 -41.72 -78.53
N LEU A 15 -2.17 -43.03 -78.24
CA LEU A 15 -2.45 -44.17 -79.13
C LEU A 15 -2.12 -45.51 -78.41
N LEU A 16 -3.11 -46.42 -78.40
CA LEU A 16 -3.04 -47.90 -78.43
C LEU A 16 -2.21 -48.69 -77.39
N LEU A 17 -2.89 -49.36 -76.46
CA LEU A 17 -3.05 -50.84 -76.39
C LEU A 17 -3.71 -51.25 -75.05
N ALA A 18 -4.59 -52.25 -75.13
CA ALA A 18 -5.43 -52.73 -74.05
C ALA A 18 -4.66 -53.50 -72.97
N SER A 19 -4.89 -53.18 -71.69
CA SER A 19 -4.90 -54.15 -70.58
C SER A 19 -5.56 -53.53 -69.35
N LEU A 20 -6.48 -54.27 -68.74
CA LEU A 20 -7.14 -53.94 -67.48
C LEU A 20 -6.07 -53.77 -66.39
N ALA A 21 -5.92 -52.57 -65.86
CA ALA A 21 -5.30 -52.35 -64.56
C ALA A 21 -6.28 -51.56 -63.69
N LEU A 22 -6.79 -52.21 -62.64
CA LEU A 22 -7.46 -51.56 -61.52
C LEU A 22 -6.46 -50.59 -60.87
N PHE A 23 -6.52 -49.32 -61.24
CA PHE A 23 -5.79 -48.27 -60.54
C PHE A 23 -6.50 -48.00 -59.21
N VAL A 24 -6.08 -48.73 -58.17
CA VAL A 24 -6.39 -48.39 -56.78
C VAL A 24 -5.71 -47.06 -56.47
N SER A 25 -6.48 -45.98 -56.38
CA SER A 25 -6.02 -44.71 -55.82
C SER A 25 -5.75 -44.90 -54.33
N ILE A 26 -4.50 -45.14 -53.97
CA ILE A 26 -4.04 -45.02 -52.59
C ILE A 26 -3.72 -43.55 -52.36
N CYS A 27 -4.62 -42.82 -51.70
CA CYS A 27 -4.30 -41.52 -51.11
C CYS A 27 -3.32 -41.78 -49.95
N GLU A 28 -2.01 -41.71 -50.21
CA GLU A 28 -1.07 -41.44 -49.14
C GLU A 28 -1.33 -40.01 -48.66
N ALA A 29 -1.96 -39.88 -47.50
CA ALA A 29 -1.88 -38.67 -46.71
C ALA A 29 -0.42 -38.51 -46.25
N ARG A 30 0.42 -37.91 -47.11
CA ARG A 30 1.70 -37.37 -46.67
C ARG A 30 1.38 -36.26 -45.68
N LEU A 31 1.56 -36.55 -44.39
CA LEU A 31 1.78 -35.52 -43.39
C LEU A 31 3.08 -34.82 -43.82
N GLU A 32 2.96 -33.67 -44.47
CA GLU A 32 4.10 -32.78 -44.68
C GLU A 32 4.56 -32.30 -43.30
N ALA A 33 5.49 -33.03 -42.70
CA ALA A 33 6.27 -32.54 -41.59
C ALA A 33 7.12 -31.39 -42.15
N SER A 34 6.68 -30.16 -41.90
CA SER A 34 7.40 -28.94 -42.23
C SER A 34 8.85 -29.08 -41.79
N ARG A 35 9.79 -28.95 -42.74
CA ARG A 35 11.23 -28.93 -42.50
C ARG A 35 11.56 -27.76 -41.58
N GLY A 36 11.51 -28.00 -40.27
CA GLY A 36 12.02 -27.09 -39.26
C GLY A 36 13.54 -27.09 -39.31
N VAL A 37 14.13 -25.90 -39.41
CA VAL A 37 15.55 -25.69 -39.15
C VAL A 37 15.80 -26.13 -37.71
N ALA A 38 16.55 -27.23 -37.52
CA ALA A 38 17.00 -27.66 -36.21
C ALA A 38 18.05 -26.66 -35.69
N ILE A 39 17.58 -25.57 -35.09
CA ILE A 39 18.37 -24.81 -34.13
C ILE A 39 18.77 -25.78 -33.00
N PRO A 40 19.98 -25.73 -32.43
CA PRO A 40 20.44 -26.69 -31.42
C PRO A 40 19.81 -26.38 -30.05
N PHE A 41 18.51 -26.09 -30.00
CA PHE A 41 17.72 -26.26 -28.80
C PHE A 41 17.50 -27.76 -28.66
N VAL A 42 18.37 -28.40 -27.88
CA VAL A 42 18.26 -29.80 -27.47
C VAL A 42 16.98 -29.92 -26.63
N PHE A 43 15.87 -30.11 -27.30
CA PHE A 43 14.58 -30.45 -26.72
C PHE A 43 14.42 -31.96 -26.81
N ASP A 44 14.47 -32.65 -25.68
CA ASP A 44 14.22 -34.09 -25.60
C ASP A 44 12.73 -34.35 -25.29
N PRO A 45 11.94 -34.87 -26.25
CA PRO A 45 10.52 -35.16 -26.05
C PRO A 45 10.25 -36.21 -24.96
N LYS A 46 11.27 -36.99 -24.56
CA LYS A 46 11.18 -38.01 -23.52
C LYS A 46 11.73 -37.53 -22.17
N ALA A 47 12.12 -36.26 -22.06
CA ALA A 47 12.61 -35.70 -20.81
C ALA A 47 11.57 -35.82 -19.69
N ILE A 48 12.03 -36.25 -18.51
CA ILE A 48 11.23 -36.32 -17.30
C ILE A 48 11.80 -35.32 -16.29
N CYS A 49 10.94 -34.47 -15.75
CA CYS A 49 11.28 -33.55 -14.68
C CYS A 49 10.48 -33.94 -13.43
N ASP A 50 11.18 -34.33 -12.37
CA ASP A 50 10.60 -34.58 -11.05
C ASP A 50 11.43 -33.83 -9.98
N PRO A 51 10.91 -32.74 -9.38
CA PRO A 51 9.54 -32.24 -9.50
C PRO A 51 9.21 -31.57 -10.85
N PRO A 52 7.92 -31.46 -11.23
CA PRO A 52 7.52 -30.86 -12.50
C PRO A 52 7.81 -29.35 -12.55
N CYS A 53 8.13 -28.86 -13.75
CA CYS A 53 8.33 -27.44 -14.01
C CYS A 53 7.05 -26.63 -13.71
N LYS A 54 7.16 -25.56 -12.93
CA LYS A 54 6.05 -24.68 -12.55
C LYS A 54 5.83 -23.57 -13.58
N HIS A 55 4.71 -22.84 -13.44
CA HIS A 55 4.40 -21.62 -14.21
C HIS A 55 4.54 -21.76 -15.74
N ALA A 56 4.06 -22.88 -16.30
CA ALA A 56 4.18 -23.21 -17.72
C ALA A 56 5.64 -23.26 -18.22
N GLY A 57 6.58 -23.67 -17.36
CA GLY A 57 7.91 -24.09 -17.79
C GLY A 57 7.86 -25.41 -18.57
N ILE A 58 8.76 -25.57 -19.54
CA ILE A 58 8.85 -26.74 -20.41
C ILE A 58 10.07 -27.57 -19.99
N CYS A 59 9.90 -28.89 -19.78
CA CYS A 59 11.02 -29.79 -19.51
C CYS A 59 11.80 -30.04 -20.81
N ILE A 60 13.05 -29.58 -20.89
CA ILE A 60 13.87 -29.67 -22.12
C ILE A 60 14.87 -30.83 -22.08
N ARG A 61 15.28 -31.24 -20.87
CA ARG A 61 16.12 -32.41 -20.56
C ARG A 61 15.73 -32.92 -19.17
N ASN A 62 16.15 -34.12 -18.80
CA ASN A 62 15.90 -34.65 -17.46
C ASN A 62 16.29 -33.63 -16.38
N ASN A 63 15.31 -33.28 -15.54
CA ASN A 63 15.42 -32.28 -14.47
C ASN A 63 15.91 -30.88 -14.91
N THR A 64 15.75 -30.51 -16.18
CA THR A 64 16.10 -29.18 -16.70
C THR A 64 14.85 -28.50 -17.28
N CYS A 65 14.38 -27.45 -16.60
CA CYS A 65 13.24 -26.66 -17.04
C CYS A 65 13.68 -25.42 -17.84
N PHE A 66 13.01 -25.18 -18.97
CA PHE A 66 13.03 -23.90 -19.67
C PHE A 66 11.84 -23.06 -19.21
N CYS A 67 12.12 -21.94 -18.55
CA CYS A 67 11.09 -21.14 -17.90
C CYS A 67 10.39 -20.19 -18.86
N SER A 68 9.07 -20.05 -18.66
CA SER A 68 8.27 -19.02 -19.30
C SER A 68 8.75 -17.61 -18.91
N LYS A 69 8.46 -16.62 -19.76
CA LYS A 69 8.91 -15.23 -19.58
C LYS A 69 8.57 -14.69 -18.19
N GLY A 70 9.60 -14.22 -17.47
CA GLY A 70 9.44 -13.64 -16.13
C GLY A 70 9.44 -14.66 -15.00
N TYR A 71 9.83 -15.91 -15.23
CA TYR A 71 10.05 -16.91 -14.20
C TYR A 71 11.47 -17.46 -14.25
N GLU A 72 12.00 -17.87 -13.12
CA GLU A 72 13.36 -18.39 -12.94
C GLU A 72 13.45 -19.43 -11.83
N GLY A 73 14.62 -20.04 -11.67
CA GLY A 73 14.87 -21.16 -10.77
C GLY A 73 14.83 -22.52 -11.49
N GLU A 74 15.31 -23.55 -10.80
CA GLU A 74 15.49 -24.90 -11.36
C GLU A 74 14.20 -25.53 -11.88
N VAL A 75 13.08 -25.22 -11.24
CA VAL A 75 11.73 -25.65 -11.65
C VAL A 75 10.80 -24.48 -11.95
N CYS A 76 11.37 -23.32 -12.31
CA CYS A 76 10.63 -22.10 -12.63
C CYS A 76 9.73 -21.62 -11.49
N GLN A 77 10.16 -21.85 -10.24
CA GLN A 77 9.40 -21.55 -9.04
C GLN A 77 9.38 -20.07 -8.68
N TYR A 78 10.39 -19.28 -9.07
CA TYR A 78 10.53 -17.89 -8.69
C TYR A 78 10.00 -16.99 -9.79
N ALA A 79 9.15 -16.03 -9.42
CA ALA A 79 8.73 -14.98 -10.33
C ALA A 79 9.78 -13.86 -10.35
N ASN A 80 10.18 -13.44 -11.54
CA ASN A 80 11.04 -12.29 -11.75
C ASN A 80 10.19 -11.04 -12.04
N CYS A 81 10.22 -10.08 -11.12
CA CYS A 81 9.54 -8.81 -11.27
C CYS A 81 10.48 -7.74 -11.82
N TYR A 82 10.12 -7.18 -12.97
CA TYR A 82 10.75 -5.97 -13.50
C TYR A 82 9.70 -4.87 -13.74
N PRO A 83 9.85 -3.68 -13.12
CA PRO A 83 10.86 -3.31 -12.12
C PRO A 83 10.82 -4.15 -10.84
N LYS A 84 11.96 -4.27 -10.14
CA LYS A 84 12.05 -5.00 -8.86
C LYS A 84 11.16 -4.37 -7.81
N CYS A 85 10.50 -5.21 -7.00
CA CYS A 85 9.75 -4.77 -5.83
C CYS A 85 10.68 -4.05 -4.84
N LYS A 86 10.27 -2.87 -4.36
CA LYS A 86 11.03 -2.05 -3.41
C LYS A 86 10.59 -2.33 -1.97
N ASN A 87 11.36 -1.80 -1.01
CA ASN A 87 11.03 -1.80 0.42
C ASN A 87 10.68 -3.18 1.00
N GLY A 88 11.36 -4.25 0.55
CA GLY A 88 11.11 -5.62 1.01
C GLY A 88 9.85 -6.28 0.42
N GLY A 89 9.25 -5.71 -0.63
CA GLY A 89 8.13 -6.33 -1.33
C GLY A 89 8.51 -7.64 -2.01
N GLU A 90 7.56 -8.59 -2.01
CA GLU A 90 7.72 -9.93 -2.59
C GLU A 90 7.12 -9.99 -4.00
N CYS A 91 7.83 -10.62 -4.94
CA CYS A 91 7.31 -10.81 -6.29
C CYS A 91 6.36 -12.02 -6.33
N LEU A 92 5.06 -11.78 -6.57
CA LEU A 92 4.07 -12.87 -6.65
C LEU A 92 3.98 -13.46 -8.05
N ARG A 93 4.09 -12.61 -9.08
CA ARG A 93 4.08 -12.97 -10.50
C ARG A 93 4.71 -11.83 -11.30
N PRO A 94 5.11 -12.05 -12.57
CA PRO A 94 5.74 -11.02 -13.39
C PRO A 94 5.00 -9.68 -13.33
N GLY A 95 5.68 -8.66 -12.81
CA GLY A 95 5.16 -7.29 -12.70
C GLY A 95 4.12 -7.05 -11.59
N LYS A 96 3.89 -8.00 -10.67
CA LYS A 96 3.01 -7.84 -9.50
C LYS A 96 3.73 -8.15 -8.19
N CYS A 97 3.83 -7.13 -7.33
CA CYS A 97 4.43 -7.22 -6.01
C CYS A 97 3.36 -7.32 -4.90
N ARG A 98 3.68 -8.06 -3.85
CA ARG A 98 3.04 -7.98 -2.53
C ARG A 98 3.83 -7.01 -1.69
N CYS A 99 3.21 -5.90 -1.29
CA CYS A 99 3.87 -4.88 -0.50
C CYS A 99 3.76 -5.16 0.99
N PRO A 100 4.81 -4.88 1.77
CA PRO A 100 4.73 -4.94 3.21
C PRO A 100 3.83 -3.82 3.76
N PRO A 101 3.36 -3.95 5.01
CA PRO A 101 2.60 -2.90 5.68
C PRO A 101 3.33 -1.56 5.62
N GLY A 102 2.59 -0.49 5.35
CA GLY A 102 3.15 0.85 5.22
C GLY A 102 3.63 1.21 3.81
N PHE A 103 3.62 0.27 2.86
CA PHE A 103 4.09 0.51 1.49
C PHE A 103 3.04 0.15 0.45
N GLY A 104 3.10 0.82 -0.70
CA GLY A 104 2.12 0.66 -1.77
C GLY A 104 2.63 1.05 -3.15
N GLY A 105 1.70 1.04 -4.11
CA GLY A 105 1.99 1.19 -5.52
C GLY A 105 2.44 -0.12 -6.18
N LYS A 106 2.49 -0.13 -7.51
CA LYS A 106 2.73 -1.34 -8.34
C LYS A 106 3.99 -2.13 -7.96
N TYR A 107 5.01 -1.44 -7.48
CA TYR A 107 6.31 -2.01 -7.09
C TYR A 107 6.74 -1.58 -5.68
N CYS A 108 5.77 -1.28 -4.80
CA CYS A 108 5.99 -0.98 -3.37
C CYS A 108 6.91 0.22 -3.10
N HIS A 109 6.94 1.19 -4.02
CA HIS A 109 7.76 2.39 -3.92
C HIS A 109 7.09 3.54 -3.17
N LYS A 110 5.76 3.52 -3.03
CA LYS A 110 5.03 4.55 -2.31
C LYS A 110 5.02 4.19 -0.84
N VAL A 111 5.24 5.18 0.01
CA VAL A 111 4.98 5.06 1.44
C VAL A 111 3.49 5.37 1.66
N VAL A 112 2.84 4.59 2.50
CA VAL A 112 1.40 4.66 2.77
C VAL A 112 1.20 4.55 4.27
N CYS A 113 0.66 5.59 4.90
CA CYS A 113 0.35 5.56 6.33
C CYS A 113 -1.08 5.07 6.50
N ASP A 114 -1.30 4.15 7.43
CA ASP A 114 -2.64 3.62 7.68
C ASP A 114 -3.58 4.73 8.19
N GLY A 115 -4.73 4.86 7.52
CA GLY A 115 -5.65 6.00 7.69
C GLY A 115 -5.10 7.38 7.27
N GLY A 116 -3.83 7.50 6.87
CA GLY A 116 -3.20 8.78 6.51
C GLY A 116 -2.87 9.68 7.71
N CYS A 117 -2.06 10.71 7.42
CA CYS A 117 -1.61 11.72 8.37
C CYS A 117 -2.54 12.93 8.33
N TRP A 118 -2.90 13.46 9.49
CA TRP A 118 -3.82 14.58 9.63
C TRP A 118 -3.08 15.91 9.73
N ASN A 119 -3.83 17.02 9.63
CA ASN A 119 -3.35 18.38 9.89
C ASN A 119 -2.08 18.77 9.11
N GLY A 120 -1.94 18.25 7.88
CA GLY A 120 -0.79 18.51 7.01
C GLY A 120 0.47 17.71 7.36
N GLY A 121 0.34 16.60 8.11
CA GLY A 121 1.45 15.69 8.35
C GLY A 121 1.87 14.93 7.09
N ASP A 122 3.18 14.69 6.98
CA ASP A 122 3.77 13.95 5.86
C ASP A 122 3.97 12.48 6.21
N CYS A 123 3.59 11.58 5.30
CA CYS A 123 3.82 10.16 5.48
C CYS A 123 5.22 9.78 4.99
N ILE A 124 6.10 9.38 5.93
CA ILE A 124 7.49 9.07 5.62
C ILE A 124 7.89 7.69 6.16
N ALA A 125 8.92 7.10 5.54
CA ALA A 125 9.54 5.87 6.01
C ALA A 125 10.93 6.21 6.58
N VAL A 126 11.15 5.92 7.86
CA VAL A 126 12.44 6.10 8.55
C VAL A 126 12.92 4.74 9.01
N ASN A 127 14.08 4.29 8.52
CA ASN A 127 14.65 2.97 8.82
C ASN A 127 13.67 1.81 8.57
N GLY A 128 12.87 1.91 7.50
CA GLY A 128 11.86 0.90 7.13
C GLY A 128 10.55 0.97 7.92
N VAL A 129 10.47 1.82 8.94
CA VAL A 129 9.23 2.05 9.72
C VAL A 129 8.50 3.26 9.17
N VAL A 130 7.21 3.08 8.87
CA VAL A 130 6.35 4.12 8.32
C VAL A 130 5.68 4.88 9.44
N LYS A 131 5.78 6.21 9.42
CA LYS A 131 5.20 7.10 10.42
C LYS A 131 4.81 8.45 9.82
N CYS A 132 3.91 9.15 10.50
CA CYS A 132 3.59 10.52 10.18
C CYS A 132 4.64 11.46 10.79
N LEU A 133 5.21 12.33 9.95
CA LEU A 133 5.95 13.49 10.38
C LEU A 133 4.98 14.64 10.60
N CYS A 134 4.80 15.04 11.85
CA CYS A 134 3.84 16.08 12.22
C CYS A 134 4.45 17.48 12.11
N PRO A 135 3.65 18.48 11.71
CA PRO A 135 4.04 19.87 11.86
C PRO A 135 4.29 20.21 13.34
N SER A 136 5.06 21.27 13.60
CA SER A 136 5.51 21.64 14.96
C SER A 136 4.40 21.87 15.99
N SER A 137 3.16 22.11 15.54
CA SER A 137 2.00 22.33 16.41
C SER A 137 1.09 21.12 16.58
N TRP A 138 1.48 19.95 16.08
CA TRP A 138 0.69 18.72 16.16
C TRP A 138 1.55 17.54 16.63
N THR A 139 0.91 16.55 17.24
CA THR A 139 1.54 15.35 17.77
C THR A 139 0.60 14.14 17.65
N GLY A 140 1.05 12.99 18.12
CA GLY A 140 0.37 11.71 18.00
C GLY A 140 0.77 10.94 16.74
N SER A 141 0.40 9.66 16.69
CA SER A 141 0.80 8.74 15.61
C SER A 141 0.35 9.16 14.21
N ARG A 142 -0.73 9.95 14.12
CA ARG A 142 -1.31 10.46 12.88
C ARG A 142 -1.42 12.00 12.88
N CYS A 143 -0.71 12.68 13.78
CA CYS A 143 -0.77 14.14 13.91
C CYS A 143 -2.15 14.67 14.30
N GLN A 144 -2.93 13.86 15.03
CA GLN A 144 -4.30 14.16 15.42
C GLN A 144 -4.40 15.06 16.67
N GLU A 145 -3.34 15.12 17.48
CA GLU A 145 -3.34 15.87 18.75
C GLU A 145 -2.72 17.24 18.57
N ALA A 146 -3.42 18.30 18.98
CA ALA A 146 -2.88 19.64 18.96
C ALA A 146 -1.87 19.85 20.11
N LEU A 147 -0.77 20.56 19.82
CA LEU A 147 0.18 20.99 20.82
C LEU A 147 -0.12 22.42 21.27
N CYS A 148 -0.08 22.62 22.59
CA CYS A 148 -0.16 23.92 23.24
C CYS A 148 1.17 24.16 23.97
N PRO A 149 2.15 24.89 23.39
CA PRO A 149 3.50 25.01 23.94
C PRO A 149 3.55 25.60 25.36
N GLN A 150 2.63 26.53 25.66
CA GLN A 150 2.50 27.13 27.00
C GLN A 150 1.74 26.25 28.00
N GLY A 151 1.17 25.14 27.53
CA GLY A 151 0.27 24.26 28.27
C GLY A 151 -1.09 24.89 28.56
N CYS A 152 -2.09 24.04 28.77
CA CYS A 152 -3.39 24.45 29.29
C CYS A 152 -3.42 24.16 30.79
N ARG A 153 -3.52 25.20 31.62
CA ARG A 153 -3.50 25.07 33.09
C ARG A 153 -4.88 24.73 33.64
N ASN A 154 -4.92 24.37 34.92
CA ASN A 154 -6.16 24.22 35.70
C ASN A 154 -7.20 23.28 35.07
N GLY A 155 -6.73 22.21 34.41
CA GLY A 155 -7.61 21.21 33.77
C GLY A 155 -8.07 21.58 32.36
N GLY A 156 -7.54 22.64 31.76
CA GLY A 156 -7.80 22.96 30.35
C GLY A 156 -7.22 21.91 29.39
N SER A 157 -7.82 21.80 28.20
CA SER A 157 -7.39 20.87 27.15
C SER A 157 -7.06 21.61 25.87
N CYS A 158 -6.01 21.16 25.16
CA CYS A 158 -5.61 21.75 23.89
C CYS A 158 -6.57 21.30 22.78
N VAL A 159 -7.32 22.22 22.20
CA VAL A 159 -8.32 21.90 21.16
C VAL A 159 -7.83 22.25 19.76
N ALA A 160 -6.87 23.17 19.67
CA ALA A 160 -6.19 23.55 18.46
C ALA A 160 -4.80 24.08 18.82
N PRO A 161 -3.86 24.16 17.85
CA PRO A 161 -2.53 24.74 18.06
C PRO A 161 -2.53 26.04 18.89
N GLY A 162 -2.00 25.97 20.11
CA GLY A 162 -1.95 27.10 21.03
C GLY A 162 -3.29 27.60 21.59
N ILE A 163 -4.39 26.88 21.34
CA ILE A 163 -5.74 27.24 21.81
C ILE A 163 -6.21 26.21 22.84
N CYS A 164 -6.42 26.69 24.07
CA CYS A 164 -6.95 25.91 25.17
C CYS A 164 -8.45 26.08 25.32
N SER A 165 -9.17 24.97 25.48
CA SER A 165 -10.52 24.95 26.04
C SER A 165 -10.41 24.95 27.56
N CYS A 166 -10.97 25.96 28.19
CA CYS A 166 -10.89 26.16 29.64
C CYS A 166 -12.13 25.61 30.36
N PRO A 167 -11.98 25.01 31.55
CA PRO A 167 -13.11 24.66 32.39
C PRO A 167 -13.84 25.90 32.90
N ASP A 168 -15.07 25.72 33.36
CA ASP A 168 -15.88 26.79 33.94
C ASP A 168 -15.13 27.54 35.05
N GLY A 169 -15.18 28.87 34.99
CA GLY A 169 -14.48 29.74 35.94
C GLY A 169 -13.00 29.98 35.64
N TRP A 170 -12.48 29.51 34.50
CA TRP A 170 -11.13 29.85 34.02
C TRP A 170 -11.16 30.51 32.64
N LEU A 171 -10.29 31.49 32.43
CA LEU A 171 -10.13 32.22 31.16
C LEU A 171 -8.65 32.46 30.82
N GLY A 172 -8.44 33.02 29.63
CA GLY A 172 -7.13 33.32 29.04
C GLY A 172 -6.61 32.18 28.17
N GLY A 173 -5.64 32.48 27.30
CA GLY A 173 -5.15 31.51 26.31
C GLY A 173 -4.54 30.21 26.88
N ALA A 174 -4.13 30.23 28.16
CA ALA A 174 -3.60 29.08 28.89
C ALA A 174 -4.47 28.67 30.10
N CYS A 175 -5.72 29.14 30.19
CA CYS A 175 -6.64 28.89 31.31
C CYS A 175 -6.07 29.26 32.68
N HIS A 176 -5.31 30.35 32.76
CA HIS A 176 -4.59 30.78 33.96
C HIS A 176 -5.33 31.86 34.76
N THR A 177 -6.34 32.50 34.18
CA THR A 177 -7.10 33.57 34.83
C THR A 177 -8.34 32.98 35.49
N ALA A 178 -8.40 32.98 36.82
CA ALA A 178 -9.60 32.61 37.55
C ALA A 178 -10.69 33.69 37.40
N VAL A 179 -11.93 33.27 37.25
CA VAL A 179 -13.11 34.11 37.15
C VAL A 179 -14.06 33.79 38.30
N CYS A 180 -14.46 34.84 39.00
CA CYS A 180 -15.47 34.76 40.04
C CYS A 180 -16.76 35.31 39.44
N LYS A 181 -17.84 34.52 39.39
CA LYS A 181 -19.15 34.93 38.85
C LYS A 181 -19.66 36.17 39.58
N ARG A 182 -19.38 36.22 40.89
CA ARG A 182 -19.59 37.41 41.72
C ARG A 182 -18.23 38.06 42.00
N PRO A 183 -18.03 39.35 41.69
CA PRO A 183 -16.72 39.98 41.87
C PRO A 183 -16.34 40.04 43.35
N CYS A 184 -15.04 39.87 43.61
CA CYS A 184 -14.42 40.12 44.90
C CYS A 184 -14.44 41.63 45.19
N LEU A 185 -14.91 42.02 46.36
CA LEU A 185 -15.03 43.41 46.80
C LEU A 185 -13.77 43.87 47.53
N ASN A 186 -13.71 45.17 47.84
CA ASN A 186 -12.69 45.78 48.69
C ASN A 186 -11.22 45.45 48.29
N GLY A 187 -10.96 45.33 46.99
CA GLY A 187 -9.63 45.03 46.44
C GLY A 187 -9.19 43.56 46.58
N GLY A 188 -10.12 42.65 46.87
CA GLY A 188 -9.89 41.21 46.81
C GLY A 188 -9.56 40.73 45.39
N LYS A 189 -8.78 39.64 45.27
CA LYS A 189 -8.41 39.05 43.98
C LYS A 189 -9.02 37.65 43.85
N CYS A 190 -9.63 37.36 42.71
CA CYS A 190 -10.08 36.01 42.38
C CYS A 190 -8.86 35.10 42.15
N VAL A 191 -8.76 34.01 42.91
CA VAL A 191 -7.60 33.08 42.87
C VAL A 191 -7.96 31.70 42.31
N SER A 192 -9.21 31.31 42.44
CA SER A 192 -9.81 30.14 41.81
C SER A 192 -11.31 30.43 41.57
N PRO A 193 -12.03 29.60 40.79
CA PRO A 193 -13.44 29.84 40.49
C PRO A 193 -14.26 30.11 41.76
N ASP A 194 -14.89 31.29 41.81
CA ASP A 194 -15.69 31.77 42.94
C ASP A 194 -14.97 31.83 44.32
N VAL A 195 -13.64 31.86 44.35
CA VAL A 195 -12.84 32.02 45.58
C VAL A 195 -12.02 33.31 45.55
N CYS A 196 -12.31 34.18 46.51
CA CYS A 196 -11.64 35.46 46.68
C CYS A 196 -10.53 35.40 47.72
N ARG A 197 -9.34 35.88 47.36
CA ARG A 197 -8.28 36.21 48.31
C ARG A 197 -8.45 37.65 48.76
N CYS A 198 -8.83 37.83 50.02
CA CYS A 198 -9.08 39.14 50.61
C CYS A 198 -7.81 39.84 51.06
N ARG A 199 -7.81 41.19 50.95
CA ARG A 199 -6.79 42.03 51.57
C ARG A 199 -7.23 42.38 53.00
N PRO A 200 -6.36 42.27 54.01
CA PRO A 200 -6.67 42.77 55.35
C PRO A 200 -7.09 44.26 55.33
N PRO A 201 -8.04 44.70 56.17
CA PRO A 201 -8.74 43.94 57.20
C PRO A 201 -10.01 43.21 56.70
N PHE A 202 -10.19 42.98 55.41
CA PHE A 202 -11.44 42.41 54.88
C PHE A 202 -11.49 40.88 54.93
N SER A 203 -12.70 40.31 55.06
CA SER A 203 -13.01 38.88 55.08
C SER A 203 -14.39 38.57 54.48
N GLY A 204 -14.78 37.30 54.52
CA GLY A 204 -15.99 36.82 53.87
C GLY A 204 -15.71 36.20 52.50
N PRO A 205 -16.69 35.50 51.91
CA PRO A 205 -16.53 34.80 50.63
C PRO A 205 -16.22 35.74 49.46
N ARG A 206 -16.62 37.02 49.55
CA ARG A 206 -16.38 38.07 48.55
C ARG A 206 -15.59 39.24 49.11
N CYS A 207 -14.96 39.10 50.29
CA CYS A 207 -14.25 40.19 50.95
C CYS A 207 -15.13 41.40 51.32
N GLU A 208 -16.41 41.15 51.58
CA GLU A 208 -17.44 42.15 51.89
C GLU A 208 -17.41 42.60 53.36
N GLU A 209 -16.90 41.77 54.26
CA GLU A 209 -16.86 42.05 55.69
C GLU A 209 -15.56 42.74 56.08
N ARG A 210 -15.61 43.72 56.98
CA ARG A 210 -14.42 44.31 57.60
C ARG A 210 -14.19 43.66 58.96
N LYS A 211 -13.06 42.98 59.16
CA LYS A 211 -12.64 42.51 60.48
C LYS A 211 -12.45 43.71 61.40
N LYS A 212 -13.21 43.74 62.49
CA LYS A 212 -12.94 44.64 63.61
C LYS A 212 -11.71 44.08 64.33
N LEU A 213 -10.61 44.83 64.32
CA LEU A 213 -9.50 44.57 65.23
C LEU A 213 -9.99 44.98 66.62
N PHE A 214 -10.10 44.02 67.53
CA PHE A 214 -10.31 44.25 68.96
C PHE A 214 -8.95 44.32 69.64
#